data_AF-A0A524D288-F1
#
_entry.id   AF-A0A524D288-F1
#
_cell.length_a   1.000
_cell.length_b   1.000
_cell.length_c   1.000
_cell.angle_alpha   90.00
_cell.angle_beta   90.00
_cell.angle_gamma   90.00
#
_symmetry.space_group_name_H-M   'P 1'
#
loop_
_entity.id
_entity.type
_entity.pdbx_description
1 polymer ?
#
loop_
_entity_poly.entity_id
_entity_poly.type
_entity_poly.pdbx_seq_one_letter_code
_entity_poly.pdbx_strand_id
1 'polypeptide(L)'
;MWQSIDEGPYQLSGQRNLNRQLEAGRDPDSITRSLFTGWSKERPFENADALTGFVNRYREIGINEFILGFWTDEENVPGNLLHRIGSIEMLEEIANELIPQLES
;
A
#
# COMPACT_ATOMS: atom_id res chain seq x y z
N MET A 1 18.43 12.75 -11.06
CA MET A 1 17.69 14.03 -10.90
C MET A 1 16.23 13.65 -10.76
N TRP A 2 15.73 13.52 -9.54
CA TRP A 2 14.33 13.19 -9.28
C TRP A 2 13.55 14.50 -9.21
N GLN A 3 12.66 14.73 -10.17
CA GLN A 3 11.83 15.94 -10.21
C GLN A 3 10.73 15.87 -9.15
N SER A 4 10.49 16.99 -8.47
CA SER A 4 9.42 17.14 -7.49
C SER A 4 8.06 17.00 -8.18
N ILE A 5 7.27 16.03 -7.73
CA ILE A 5 5.88 15.85 -8.14
C ILE A 5 5.01 16.53 -7.07
N ASP A 6 4.06 17.33 -7.54
CA ASP A 6 3.18 18.29 -6.86
C ASP A 6 2.65 17.84 -5.48
N GLU A 7 2.63 18.76 -4.51
CA GLU A 7 2.60 18.51 -3.06
C GLU A 7 1.18 18.53 -2.44
N GLY A 8 0.53 17.38 -2.33
CA GLY A 8 -0.63 17.17 -1.48
C GLY A 8 -0.25 16.88 -0.01
N PRO A 9 -1.13 17.17 0.98
CA PRO A 9 -0.81 17.05 2.41
C PRO A 9 -0.45 15.62 2.87
N TYR A 10 -0.85 14.60 2.10
CA TYR A 10 -0.54 13.19 2.36
C TYR A 10 0.73 12.68 1.68
N GLN A 11 1.25 13.37 0.65
CA GLN A 11 2.56 13.05 0.06
C GLN A 11 3.72 13.50 0.96
N LEU A 12 3.48 14.44 1.87
CA LEU A 12 4.50 14.99 2.76
C LEU A 12 5.01 14.01 3.81
N SER A 13 4.20 13.07 4.32
CA SER A 13 4.64 12.20 5.42
C SER A 13 5.64 11.12 4.97
N GLY A 14 5.35 10.44 3.86
CA GLY A 14 6.24 9.43 3.28
C GLY A 14 7.57 10.04 2.82
N GLN A 15 7.51 11.19 2.12
CA GLN A 15 8.71 11.87 1.64
C GLN A 15 9.58 12.40 2.80
N ARG A 16 8.98 12.92 3.88
CA ARG A 16 9.73 13.34 5.07
C ARG A 16 10.42 12.17 5.74
N ASN A 17 9.75 11.03 5.90
CA ASN A 17 10.37 9.84 6.49
C ASN A 17 11.56 9.35 5.66
N LEU A 18 11.41 9.30 4.33
CA LEU A 18 12.52 8.94 3.43
C LEU A 18 13.70 9.91 3.60
N ASN A 19 13.44 11.22 3.55
CA ASN A 19 14.49 12.24 3.70
C ASN A 19 15.25 12.08 5.03
N ARG A 20 14.57 11.76 6.13
CA ARG A 20 15.22 11.48 7.42
C ARG A 20 16.14 10.26 7.41
N GLN A 21 15.76 9.20 6.69
CA GLN A 21 16.62 8.02 6.55
C GLN A 21 17.88 8.34 5.75
N LEU A 22 17.77 9.17 4.71
CA LEU A 22 18.91 9.63 3.92
C LEU A 22 19.82 10.56 4.74
N GLU A 23 19.24 11.49 5.52
CA GLU A 23 19.99 12.32 6.47
C GLU A 23 20.75 11.48 7.51
N ALA A 24 20.20 10.33 7.90
CA ALA A 24 20.85 9.38 8.79
C ALA A 24 21.94 8.52 8.11
N GLY A 25 22.23 8.75 6.83
CA GLY A 25 23.25 8.03 6.07
C GLY A 25 22.85 6.63 5.64
N ARG A 26 21.54 6.30 5.62
CA ARG A 26 21.10 5.01 5.08
C ARG A 26 21.22 5.00 3.57
N ASP A 27 21.66 3.85 3.04
CA ASP A 27 21.63 3.59 1.61
C ASP A 27 20.18 3.59 1.12
N PRO A 28 19.78 4.50 0.20
CA PRO A 28 18.42 4.56 -0.34
C PRO A 28 17.92 3.23 -0.90
N ASP A 29 18.81 2.43 -1.48
CA ASP A 29 18.47 1.16 -2.12
C ASP A 29 18.24 0.03 -1.10
N SER A 30 18.71 0.23 0.13
CA SER A 30 18.46 -0.68 1.26
C SER A 30 17.14 -0.42 1.98
N ILE A 31 16.40 0.64 1.61
CA ILE A 31 15.17 1.05 2.29
C ILE A 31 13.96 0.33 1.69
N THR A 32 13.35 -0.55 2.48
CA THR A 32 12.00 -1.04 2.18
C THR A 32 11.00 0.12 2.30
N ARG A 33 10.31 0.39 1.20
CA ARG A 33 9.22 1.34 1.03
C ARG A 33 7.92 0.55 1.03
N SER A 34 7.37 0.39 2.22
CA SER A 34 6.12 -0.33 2.43
C SER A 34 4.91 0.57 2.25
N LEU A 35 3.86 0.07 1.62
CA LEU A 35 2.55 0.71 1.54
C LEU A 35 1.52 -0.11 2.31
N PHE A 36 0.86 0.52 3.25
CA PHE A 36 -0.23 -0.09 4.01
C PHE A 36 -1.59 0.29 3.42
N THR A 37 -2.41 -0.72 3.11
CA THR A 37 -3.78 -0.53 2.64
C THR A 37 -4.77 -0.48 3.80
N GLY A 38 -5.95 0.12 3.59
CA GLY A 38 -7.01 0.25 4.62
C GLY A 38 -7.31 1.66 5.08
N TRP A 39 -6.39 2.62 4.82
CA TRP A 39 -6.53 4.03 5.24
C TRP A 39 -6.69 5.01 4.07
N SER A 40 -6.57 4.55 2.83
CA SER A 40 -6.79 5.35 1.63
C SER A 40 -8.25 5.23 1.15
N LYS A 41 -8.67 6.15 0.28
CA LYS A 41 -9.98 6.09 -0.40
C LYS A 41 -9.99 5.10 -1.57
N GLU A 42 -8.85 4.49 -1.88
CA GLU A 42 -8.74 3.55 -2.99
C GLU A 42 -9.38 2.22 -2.63
N ARG A 43 -9.88 1.50 -3.65
CA ARG A 43 -10.61 0.25 -3.49
C ARG A 43 -9.82 -0.92 -4.09
N PRO A 44 -8.62 -1.25 -3.58
CA PRO A 44 -7.77 -2.26 -4.20
C PRO A 44 -8.40 -3.65 -4.20
N PHE A 45 -9.38 -3.90 -3.33
CA PHE A 45 -10.02 -5.20 -3.18
C PHE A 45 -11.39 -5.33 -3.86
N GLU A 46 -11.74 -4.41 -4.76
CA GLU A 46 -13.01 -4.47 -5.49
C GLU A 46 -13.03 -5.62 -6.51
N ASN A 47 -11.87 -5.96 -7.09
CA ASN A 47 -11.63 -7.09 -7.99
C ASN A 47 -10.12 -7.23 -8.30
N ALA A 48 -9.76 -8.25 -9.08
CA ALA A 48 -8.38 -8.53 -9.52
C ALA A 48 -7.70 -7.36 -10.25
N ASP A 49 -8.42 -6.72 -11.17
CA ASP A 49 -7.88 -5.60 -11.96
C ASP A 49 -7.60 -4.38 -11.08
N ALA A 50 -8.47 -4.13 -10.10
CA ALA A 50 -8.29 -3.07 -9.11
C ALA A 50 -7.04 -3.29 -8.25
N LEU A 51 -6.81 -4.53 -7.78
CA LEU A 51 -5.62 -4.87 -7.00
C LEU A 51 -4.35 -4.74 -7.85
N THR A 52 -4.38 -5.26 -9.07
CA THR A 52 -3.25 -5.21 -10.01
C THR A 52 -2.90 -3.77 -10.39
N GLY A 53 -3.90 -2.96 -10.74
CA GLY A 53 -3.72 -1.55 -11.06
C GLY A 53 -3.21 -0.73 -9.88
N PHE A 54 -3.63 -1.07 -8.65
CA PHE A 54 -3.11 -0.48 -7.42
C PHE A 54 -1.62 -0.83 -7.23
N VAL A 55 -1.29 -2.13 -7.23
CA VAL A 55 0.08 -2.60 -7.00
C VAL A 55 1.04 -2.04 -8.06
N ASN A 56 0.68 -2.07 -9.34
CA ASN A 56 1.55 -1.59 -10.41
C ASN A 56 1.83 -0.09 -10.30
N ARG A 57 0.81 0.73 -10.04
CA ARG A 57 0.96 2.18 -9.85
C ARG A 57 1.92 2.53 -8.72
N TYR A 58 1.86 1.79 -7.62
CA TYR A 58 2.72 2.03 -6.48
C TYR A 58 4.14 1.44 -6.67
N ARG A 59 4.28 0.33 -7.39
CA ARG A 59 5.58 -0.19 -7.85
C ARG A 59 6.30 0.83 -8.74
N GLU A 60 5.59 1.50 -9.65
CA GLU A 60 6.16 2.54 -10.53
C GLU A 60 6.82 3.70 -9.77
N ILE A 61 6.36 4.00 -8.55
CA ILE A 61 6.95 5.04 -7.69
C ILE A 61 7.90 4.47 -6.62
N GLY A 62 8.26 3.18 -6.74
CA GLY A 62 9.28 2.52 -5.93
C GLY A 62 8.79 1.88 -4.64
N ILE A 63 7.47 1.68 -4.44
CA ILE A 63 6.98 0.81 -3.35
C ILE A 63 7.40 -0.62 -3.65
N ASN A 64 7.96 -1.29 -2.64
CA ASN A 64 8.52 -2.63 -2.76
C ASN A 64 7.87 -3.65 -1.80
N GLU A 65 7.09 -3.19 -0.82
CA GLU A 65 6.31 -4.05 0.06
C GLU A 65 4.86 -3.53 0.17
N PHE A 66 3.89 -4.43 0.08
CA PHE A 66 2.48 -4.12 0.24
C PHE A 66 1.93 -4.86 1.45
N ILE A 67 1.42 -4.11 2.41
CA ILE A 67 0.82 -4.67 3.63
C ILE A 67 -0.68 -4.50 3.49
N LEU A 68 -1.40 -5.62 3.36
CA LEU A 68 -2.83 -5.64 3.15
C LEU A 68 -3.55 -5.65 4.50
N GLY A 69 -4.32 -4.61 4.78
CA GLY A 69 -5.06 -4.49 6.02
C GLY A 69 -6.20 -5.51 6.12
N PHE A 70 -6.05 -6.48 7.03
CA PHE A 70 -7.07 -7.46 7.39
C PHE A 70 -7.66 -7.09 8.74
N TRP A 71 -8.94 -6.68 8.74
CA TRP A 71 -9.70 -6.51 9.97
C TRP A 71 -11.13 -6.96 9.77
N THR A 72 -11.59 -7.85 10.63
CA THR A 72 -12.95 -8.36 10.53
C THR A 72 -13.94 -7.31 11.03
N ASP A 73 -15.21 -7.44 10.63
CA ASP A 73 -16.27 -6.54 11.08
C ASP A 73 -16.50 -6.59 12.60
N GLU A 74 -16.02 -7.64 13.26
CA GLU A 74 -16.07 -7.79 14.72
C GLU A 74 -15.00 -6.95 15.43
N GLU A 75 -13.92 -6.60 14.74
CA GLU A 75 -12.86 -5.75 15.27
C GLU A 75 -13.33 -4.29 15.21
N ASN A 76 -13.65 -3.72 16.38
CA ASN A 76 -14.01 -2.31 16.54
C ASN A 76 -12.80 -1.39 16.31
N VAL A 77 -12.32 -1.32 15.06
CA VAL A 77 -11.20 -0.46 14.68
C VAL A 77 -11.72 0.96 14.43
N PRO A 78 -11.23 1.98 15.17
CA PRO A 78 -11.70 3.34 15.01
C PRO A 78 -11.24 3.94 13.67
N GLY A 79 -12.19 4.45 12.88
CA GLY A 79 -11.93 5.22 11.66
C GLY A 79 -12.78 4.79 10.46
N ASN A 80 -12.82 5.63 9.43
CA ASN A 80 -13.37 5.28 8.13
C ASN A 80 -12.38 4.33 7.42
N LEU A 81 -12.29 3.07 7.85
CA LEU A 81 -11.58 2.03 7.10
C LEU A 81 -12.39 1.71 5.86
N LEU A 82 -12.20 2.52 4.82
CA LEU A 82 -13.09 2.52 3.66
C LEU A 82 -12.95 1.22 2.86
N HIS A 83 -11.74 0.64 2.79
CA HIS A 83 -11.43 -0.49 1.90
C HIS A 83 -10.39 -1.44 2.51
N ARG A 84 -10.87 -2.46 3.23
CA ARG A 84 -10.08 -3.49 3.94
C ARG A 84 -10.48 -4.90 3.49
N ILE A 85 -9.68 -5.89 3.88
CA ILE A 85 -10.09 -7.30 3.85
C ILE A 85 -10.95 -7.53 5.10
N GLY A 86 -12.26 -7.77 4.90
CA GLY A 86 -13.26 -7.81 5.97
C GLY A 86 -13.64 -9.20 6.49
N SER A 87 -13.23 -10.26 5.79
CA SER A 87 -13.56 -11.64 6.15
C SER A 87 -12.44 -12.61 5.76
N ILE A 88 -12.49 -13.81 6.32
CA ILE A 88 -11.52 -14.87 6.02
C ILE A 88 -11.69 -15.35 4.58
N GLU A 89 -12.93 -15.45 4.10
CA GLU A 89 -13.23 -15.87 2.72
C GLU A 89 -12.60 -14.90 1.71
N MET A 90 -12.70 -13.58 1.98
CA MET A 90 -12.07 -12.56 1.15
C MET A 90 -10.54 -12.63 1.22
N LEU A 91 -9.97 -12.94 2.39
CA LEU A 91 -8.53 -13.15 2.54
C LEU A 91 -8.05 -14.35 1.71
N GLU A 92 -8.80 -15.45 1.75
CA GLU A 92 -8.52 -16.66 0.98
C GLU A 92 -8.65 -16.43 -0.52
N GLU A 93 -9.68 -15.70 -0.98
CA GLU A 93 -9.83 -15.29 -2.37
C GLU A 93 -8.62 -14.46 -2.84
N ILE A 94 -8.24 -13.43 -2.07
CA ILE A 94 -7.08 -12.60 -2.39
C ILE A 94 -5.81 -13.45 -2.45
N ALA A 95 -5.59 -14.30 -1.46
CA ALA A 95 -4.38 -15.11 -1.36
C ALA A 95 -4.24 -16.15 -2.48
N ASN A 96 -5.34 -16.80 -2.85
CA ASN A 96 -5.32 -17.90 -3.82
C ASN A 96 -5.53 -17.45 -5.25
N GLU A 97 -6.27 -16.37 -5.48
CA GLU A 97 -6.65 -15.93 -6.83
C GLU A 97 -5.92 -14.67 -7.25
N LEU A 98 -5.81 -13.67 -6.37
CA LEU A 98 -5.32 -12.35 -6.78
C LEU A 98 -3.81 -12.19 -6.63
N ILE A 99 -3.21 -12.66 -5.53
CA ILE A 99 -1.75 -12.58 -5.31
C ILE A 99 -0.96 -13.29 -6.43
N PRO A 100 -1.31 -14.52 -6.88
CA PRO A 100 -0.57 -15.19 -7.94
C PRO A 100 -0.54 -14.42 -9.27
N GLN A 101 -1.56 -13.60 -9.56
CA GLN A 101 -1.61 -12.76 -10.76
C GLN A 101 -0.66 -11.55 -10.69
N LEU A 102 -0.18 -11.18 -9.50
CA LEU A 102 0.78 -10.10 -9.30
C LEU A 102 2.25 -10.52 -9.48
N GLU A 103 2.48 -11.84 -9.52
CA GLU A 103 3.79 -12.48 -9.67
C GLU A 103 4.10 -12.92 -11.11
N SER A 104 3.08 -12.95 -11.99
CA SER A 104 3.19 -13.32 -13.41
C SER A 104 3.58 -12.14 -14.30
#